data_AF-A0A924GD85-F1
#
_entry.id   AF-A0A924GD85-F1
#
_cell.length_a   1.000
_cell.length_b   1.000
_cell.length_c   1.000
_cell.angle_alpha   90.00
_cell.angle_beta   90.00
_cell.angle_gamma   90.00
#
_symmetry.space_group_name_H-M   'P 1'
#
loop_
_entity.id
_entity.type
_entity.pdbx_description
1 polymer ?
#
loop_
_entity_poly.entity_id
_entity_poly.type
_entity_poly.pdbx_seq_one_letter_code
_entity_poly.pdbx_strand_id
1 'polypeptide(L)'
;MTAELRRAEAHFVDVASLLPRVVAARGLEDAQDIAAVLRARVAAVVSRDSGAGRSRRAPRLVPGLMPRALGPMDSAMHQALVERADLIESRAAAVLDRALLAGESWTRALGVPPRGSASAVWRKYASTVSAYRDCYGITGAKPLGAVPERRRRNLTPLERVPHSRARSGWRKITLTLRPDQLSFRV
;
A
#
# COMPACT_ATOMS: atom_id res chain seq x y z
N MET A 1 16.47 -14.61 -8.20
CA MET A 1 15.22 -14.64 -9.00
C MET A 1 13.97 -14.34 -8.16
N THR A 2 13.81 -14.96 -7.00
CA THR A 2 12.61 -14.88 -6.13
C THR A 2 12.12 -13.46 -5.80
N ALA A 3 13.02 -12.49 -5.65
CA ALA A 3 12.64 -11.11 -5.33
C ALA A 3 11.87 -10.40 -6.45
N GLU A 4 12.18 -10.69 -7.72
CA GLU A 4 11.48 -10.08 -8.87
C GLU A 4 10.13 -10.74 -9.13
N LEU A 5 9.99 -12.03 -8.86
CA LEU A 5 8.69 -12.71 -8.93
C LEU A 5 7.74 -12.20 -7.85
N ARG A 6 8.21 -12.07 -6.61
CA ARG A 6 7.45 -11.46 -5.52
C ARG A 6 7.07 -10.01 -5.82
N ARG A 7 7.93 -9.27 -6.53
CA ARG A 7 7.62 -7.92 -7.00
C ARG A 7 6.55 -7.95 -8.09
N ALA A 8 6.64 -8.84 -9.08
CA ALA A 8 5.63 -9.02 -10.12
C ALA A 8 4.25 -9.36 -9.54
N GLU A 9 4.18 -10.26 -8.56
CA GLU A 9 2.96 -10.58 -7.80
C GLU A 9 2.41 -9.34 -7.07
N ALA A 10 3.30 -8.57 -6.41
CA ALA A 10 2.93 -7.32 -5.75
C ALA A 10 2.41 -6.24 -6.72
N HIS A 11 2.67 -6.41 -8.02
CA HIS A 11 2.19 -5.57 -9.12
C HIS A 11 1.05 -6.23 -9.94
N PHE A 12 0.43 -7.30 -9.43
CA PHE A 12 -0.73 -7.99 -10.06
C PHE A 12 -0.41 -8.71 -11.37
N VAL A 13 0.84 -9.07 -11.58
CA VAL A 13 1.23 -9.91 -12.70
C VAL A 13 1.11 -11.36 -12.27
N ASP A 14 0.24 -12.13 -12.93
CA ASP A 14 0.14 -13.57 -12.73
C ASP A 14 1.45 -14.24 -13.18
N VAL A 15 2.22 -14.73 -12.23
CA VAL A 15 3.55 -15.30 -12.47
C VAL A 15 3.46 -16.60 -13.28
N ALA A 16 2.38 -17.37 -13.10
CA ALA A 16 2.19 -18.64 -13.80
C ALA A 16 1.98 -18.44 -15.31
N SER A 17 1.27 -17.38 -15.72
CA SER A 17 1.15 -17.00 -17.13
C SER A 17 2.31 -16.14 -17.65
N LEU A 18 3.01 -15.42 -16.77
CA LEU A 18 4.15 -14.57 -17.11
C LEU A 18 5.39 -15.39 -17.52
N LEU A 19 5.73 -16.42 -16.74
CA LEU A 19 6.97 -17.16 -16.90
C LEU A 19 7.09 -17.81 -18.29
N PRO A 20 6.08 -18.54 -18.81
CA PRO A 20 6.13 -19.09 -20.16
C PRO A 20 6.35 -18.02 -21.23
N ARG A 21 5.72 -16.85 -21.09
CA ARG A 21 5.85 -15.73 -22.04
C ARG A 21 7.24 -15.10 -22.02
N VAL A 22 7.82 -14.94 -20.84
CA VAL A 22 9.18 -14.36 -20.66
C VAL A 22 10.26 -15.31 -21.20
N VAL A 23 10.06 -16.61 -21.03
CA VAL A 23 10.93 -17.66 -21.59
C VAL A 23 10.83 -17.67 -23.11
N ALA A 24 9.61 -17.68 -23.66
CA ALA A 24 9.37 -17.73 -25.10
C ALA A 24 9.68 -16.42 -25.86
N ALA A 25 9.81 -15.29 -25.16
CA ALA A 25 9.97 -13.97 -25.79
C ALA A 25 11.24 -13.82 -26.65
N ARG A 26 12.31 -14.54 -26.29
CA ARG A 26 13.56 -14.64 -27.07
C ARG A 26 14.32 -15.84 -26.57
N GLY A 27 15.01 -16.52 -27.48
CA GLY A 27 15.86 -17.64 -27.15
C GLY A 27 16.87 -17.34 -26.04
N LEU A 28 17.29 -18.40 -25.36
CA LEU A 28 18.20 -18.39 -24.21
C LEU A 28 19.55 -19.03 -24.54
N GLU A 29 19.70 -19.53 -25.77
CA GLU A 29 20.87 -20.23 -26.29
C GLU A 29 22.17 -19.42 -26.16
N ASP A 30 22.10 -18.09 -26.32
CA ASP A 30 23.27 -17.20 -26.20
C ASP A 30 23.45 -16.61 -24.77
N ALA A 31 22.66 -17.05 -23.79
CA ALA A 31 22.67 -16.45 -22.45
C ALA A 31 23.74 -17.07 -21.55
N GLN A 32 24.80 -16.32 -21.27
CA GLN A 32 25.83 -16.70 -20.29
C GLN A 32 25.27 -16.87 -18.86
N ASP A 33 24.22 -16.12 -18.52
CA ASP A 33 23.47 -16.26 -17.26
C ASP A 33 21.96 -16.16 -17.53
N ILE A 34 21.33 -17.33 -17.67
CA ILE A 34 19.88 -17.48 -17.92
C ILE A 34 19.06 -16.82 -16.80
N ALA A 35 19.50 -16.91 -15.54
CA ALA A 35 18.78 -16.36 -14.40
C ALA A 35 18.83 -14.81 -14.41
N ALA A 36 19.94 -14.20 -14.81
CA ALA A 36 20.03 -12.75 -14.97
C ALA A 36 19.14 -12.26 -16.12
N VAL A 37 19.12 -12.98 -17.25
CA VAL A 37 18.28 -12.65 -18.41
C VAL A 37 16.79 -12.72 -18.07
N LEU A 38 16.35 -13.83 -17.46
CA LEU A 38 14.96 -13.98 -17.03
C LEU A 38 14.57 -12.92 -15.99
N ARG A 39 15.47 -12.59 -15.05
CA ARG A 39 15.25 -11.52 -14.06
C ARG A 39 15.05 -10.16 -14.75
N ALA A 40 15.91 -9.82 -15.70
CA ALA A 40 15.82 -8.56 -16.44
C ALA A 40 14.53 -8.47 -17.27
N ARG A 41 14.09 -9.58 -17.88
CA ARG A 41 12.85 -9.64 -18.64
C ARG A 41 11.61 -9.51 -17.74
N VAL A 42 11.56 -10.19 -16.60
CA VAL A 42 10.48 -10.02 -15.60
C VAL A 42 10.44 -8.56 -15.13
N ALA A 43 11.58 -7.97 -14.78
CA ALA A 43 11.66 -6.57 -14.36
C ALA A 43 11.20 -5.61 -15.47
N ALA A 44 11.48 -5.90 -16.74
CA ALA A 44 11.02 -5.12 -17.87
C ALA A 44 9.50 -5.20 -18.06
N VAL A 45 8.88 -6.39 -17.89
CA VAL A 45 7.42 -6.54 -17.94
C VAL A 45 6.75 -5.77 -16.80
N VAL A 46 7.23 -5.96 -15.56
CA VAL A 46 6.73 -5.23 -14.38
C VAL A 46 6.86 -3.72 -14.56
N SER A 47 7.96 -3.25 -15.17
CA SER A 47 8.21 -1.83 -15.42
C SER A 47 7.37 -1.25 -16.56
N ARG A 48 7.09 -2.04 -17.61
CA ARG A 48 6.21 -1.66 -18.73
C ARG A 48 4.75 -1.57 -18.30
N ASP A 49 4.27 -2.52 -17.50
CA ASP A 49 2.95 -2.46 -16.88
C ASP A 49 2.82 -1.28 -15.90
N SER A 50 3.94 -0.82 -15.35
CA SER A 50 4.00 0.40 -14.52
C SER A 50 4.08 1.70 -15.32
N GLY A 51 4.49 1.66 -16.60
CA GLY A 51 4.82 2.84 -17.42
C GLY A 51 3.83 3.15 -18.55
N ALA A 52 3.14 2.16 -19.10
CA ALA A 52 2.23 2.33 -20.22
C ALA A 52 0.75 2.32 -19.77
N GLY A 53 0.17 3.49 -19.59
CA GLY A 53 -1.29 3.64 -19.47
C GLY A 53 -1.82 3.51 -18.03
N ARG A 54 -2.24 4.66 -17.48
CA ARG A 54 -2.72 4.87 -16.11
C ARG A 54 -4.09 4.22 -15.79
N SER A 55 -4.45 3.07 -16.36
CA SER A 55 -5.71 2.37 -16.09
C SER A 55 -5.67 0.90 -16.49
N ARG A 56 -5.50 -0.03 -15.52
CA ARG A 56 -6.41 -1.20 -15.42
C ARG A 56 -6.37 -2.07 -14.17
N ARG A 57 -5.61 -1.73 -13.12
CA ARG A 57 -6.01 -1.98 -11.72
C ARG A 57 -4.98 -1.36 -10.78
N ALA A 58 -5.31 -0.20 -10.21
CA ALA A 58 -4.64 0.20 -8.98
C ALA A 58 -4.83 -0.96 -7.96
N PRO A 59 -3.79 -1.35 -7.22
CA PRO A 59 -3.89 -2.38 -6.20
C PRO A 59 -5.16 -2.20 -5.36
N ARG A 60 -5.99 -3.23 -5.22
CA ARG A 60 -7.00 -3.23 -4.16
C ARG A 60 -6.23 -3.36 -2.86
N LEU A 61 -6.14 -2.26 -2.11
CA LEU A 61 -5.30 -2.15 -0.93
C LEU A 61 -6.12 -2.37 0.34
N VAL A 62 -5.61 -3.22 1.21
CA VAL A 62 -6.14 -3.53 2.54
C VAL A 62 -5.18 -2.96 3.58
N PRO A 63 -5.66 -2.23 4.58
CA PRO A 63 -6.55 -1.09 4.50
C PRO A 63 -5.76 0.10 3.90
N GLY A 64 -5.59 0.13 2.58
CA GLY A 64 -4.75 1.16 1.94
C GLY A 64 -3.22 0.92 2.03
N LEU A 65 -2.76 -0.19 2.62
CA LEU A 65 -1.32 -0.45 2.85
C LEU A 65 -0.79 -1.67 2.10
N MET A 66 -1.48 -2.79 2.15
CA MET A 66 -1.07 -4.07 1.60
C MET A 66 -1.89 -4.41 0.36
N PRO A 67 -1.30 -4.94 -0.72
CA PRO A 67 -2.09 -5.43 -1.85
C PRO A 67 -2.88 -6.66 -1.42
N ARG A 68 -4.14 -6.75 -1.86
CA ARG A 68 -4.92 -7.99 -1.74
C ARG A 68 -4.24 -9.08 -2.56
N ALA A 69 -4.11 -10.28 -1.99
CA ALA A 69 -3.65 -11.44 -2.72
C ALA A 69 -4.71 -11.87 -3.75
N LEU A 70 -4.36 -11.87 -5.03
CA LEU A 70 -5.25 -12.17 -6.16
C LEU A 70 -4.67 -13.26 -7.09
N GLY A 71 -3.62 -13.97 -6.65
CA GLY A 71 -3.03 -15.06 -7.42
C GLY A 71 -3.92 -16.31 -7.46
N PRO A 72 -3.57 -17.33 -8.28
CA PRO A 72 -4.26 -18.61 -8.29
C PRO A 72 -4.29 -19.24 -6.89
N MET A 73 -5.49 -19.59 -6.43
CA MET A 73 -5.71 -20.22 -5.12
C MET A 73 -7.07 -20.93 -5.14
N ASP A 74 -7.24 -21.93 -4.26
CA ASP A 74 -8.54 -22.56 -4.07
C ASP A 74 -9.54 -21.60 -3.39
N SER A 75 -10.82 -21.97 -3.40
CA SER A 75 -11.90 -21.15 -2.86
C SER A 75 -11.80 -20.93 -1.35
N ALA A 76 -11.29 -21.90 -0.59
CA ALA A 76 -11.16 -21.81 0.86
C ALA A 76 -10.05 -20.83 1.25
N MET A 77 -8.90 -20.91 0.58
CA MET A 77 -7.78 -19.96 0.74
C MET A 77 -8.20 -18.55 0.34
N HIS A 78 -8.91 -18.41 -0.79
CA HIS A 78 -9.44 -17.11 -1.21
C HIS A 78 -10.37 -16.52 -0.14
N GLN A 79 -11.29 -17.34 0.38
CA GLN A 79 -12.24 -16.93 1.40
C GLN A 79 -11.54 -16.51 2.70
N ALA A 80 -10.59 -17.30 3.19
CA ALA A 80 -9.81 -16.95 4.39
C ALA A 80 -9.05 -15.62 4.24
N LEU A 81 -8.54 -15.33 3.03
CA LEU A 81 -7.87 -14.06 2.76
C LEU A 81 -8.85 -12.88 2.65
N VAL A 82 -10.09 -13.11 2.20
CA VAL A 82 -11.17 -12.11 2.25
C VAL A 82 -11.50 -11.78 3.70
N GLU A 83 -11.80 -12.80 4.51
CA GLU A 83 -12.17 -12.64 5.91
C GLU A 83 -11.07 -11.95 6.71
N ARG A 84 -9.81 -12.34 6.47
CA ARG A 84 -8.66 -11.66 7.08
C ARG A 84 -8.56 -10.21 6.66
N ALA A 85 -8.83 -9.89 5.39
CA ALA A 85 -8.82 -8.50 4.93
C ALA A 85 -9.90 -7.68 5.65
N ASP A 86 -11.10 -8.22 5.78
CA ASP A 86 -12.21 -7.58 6.48
C ASP A 86 -11.87 -7.35 7.96
N LEU A 87 -11.27 -8.34 8.64
CA LEU A 87 -10.82 -8.20 10.03
C LEU A 87 -9.75 -7.09 10.19
N ILE A 88 -8.81 -7.00 9.26
CA ILE A 88 -7.78 -5.95 9.29
C ILE A 88 -8.43 -4.57 9.06
N GLU A 89 -9.38 -4.45 8.14
CA GLU A 89 -10.10 -3.21 7.87
C GLU A 89 -10.95 -2.78 9.07
N SER A 90 -11.70 -3.70 9.67
CA SER A 90 -12.48 -3.47 10.89
C SER A 90 -11.58 -3.06 12.05
N ARG A 91 -10.43 -3.71 12.24
CA ARG A 91 -9.46 -3.34 13.28
C ARG A 91 -8.92 -1.94 13.06
N ALA A 92 -8.54 -1.59 11.84
CA ALA A 92 -8.03 -0.26 11.52
C ALA A 92 -9.09 0.84 11.77
N ALA A 93 -10.35 0.58 11.43
CA ALA A 93 -11.46 1.47 11.74
C ALA A 93 -11.68 1.60 13.25
N ALA A 94 -11.68 0.50 14.00
CA ALA A 94 -11.84 0.53 15.46
C ALA A 94 -10.67 1.22 16.19
N VAL A 95 -9.45 1.15 15.65
CA VAL A 95 -8.30 1.93 16.15
C VAL A 95 -8.50 3.42 15.88
N LEU A 96 -8.96 3.79 14.68
CA LEU A 96 -9.27 5.18 14.35
C LEU A 96 -10.35 5.74 15.28
N ASP A 97 -11.46 5.02 15.45
CA ASP A 97 -12.59 5.47 16.25
C ASP A 97 -12.17 5.67 17.72
N ARG A 98 -11.41 4.72 18.29
CA ARG A 98 -10.86 4.87 19.65
C ARG A 98 -9.95 6.08 19.78
N ALA A 99 -9.06 6.31 18.82
CA ALA A 99 -8.14 7.44 18.86
C ALA A 99 -8.86 8.79 18.69
N LEU A 100 -9.95 8.84 17.90
CA LEU A 100 -10.80 10.01 17.77
C LEU A 100 -11.57 10.28 19.07
N LEU A 101 -12.18 9.26 19.68
CA LEU A 101 -12.89 9.36 20.95
C LEU A 101 -11.97 9.79 22.10
N ALA A 102 -10.74 9.25 22.14
CA ALA A 102 -9.74 9.60 23.14
C ALA A 102 -9.07 10.97 22.88
N GLY A 103 -9.35 11.63 21.74
CA GLY A 103 -8.73 12.92 21.41
C GLY A 103 -7.21 12.85 21.24
N GLU A 104 -6.69 11.70 20.78
CA GLU A 104 -5.24 11.48 20.66
C GLU A 104 -4.58 12.57 19.82
N SER A 105 -3.38 13.00 20.23
CA SER A 105 -2.70 14.15 19.62
C SER A 105 -2.49 14.03 18.10
N TRP A 106 -2.32 12.82 17.58
CA TRP A 106 -2.12 12.60 16.15
C TRP A 106 -3.40 12.71 15.32
N THR A 107 -4.58 12.51 15.90
CA THR A 107 -5.85 12.63 15.17
C THR A 107 -6.17 14.08 14.84
N ARG A 108 -5.68 15.05 15.65
CA ARG A 108 -5.78 16.48 15.34
C ARG A 108 -5.14 16.83 14.00
N ALA A 109 -4.03 16.18 13.65
CA ALA A 109 -3.35 16.37 12.37
C ALA A 109 -4.05 15.67 11.17
N LEU A 110 -5.11 14.89 11.42
CA LEU A 110 -6.03 14.41 10.38
C LEU A 110 -7.15 15.43 10.07
N GLY A 111 -7.28 16.49 10.87
CA GLY A 111 -8.37 17.47 10.75
C GLY A 111 -9.73 16.93 11.21
N VAL A 112 -10.73 17.80 11.15
CA VAL A 112 -12.11 17.48 11.56
C VAL A 112 -12.75 16.53 10.53
N PRO A 113 -13.41 15.43 10.95
CA PRO A 113 -14.14 14.56 10.03
C PRO A 113 -15.20 15.36 9.25
N PRO A 114 -15.15 15.38 7.90
CA PRO A 114 -16.11 16.12 7.11
C PRO A 114 -17.48 15.44 7.13
N ARG A 115 -18.54 16.24 6.95
CA ARG A 115 -19.92 15.76 6.77
C ARG A 115 -20.22 15.46 5.30
N GLY A 116 -21.23 14.63 5.05
CA GLY A 116 -21.71 14.33 3.69
C GLY A 116 -20.77 13.40 2.91
N SER A 117 -20.76 13.54 1.58
CA SER A 117 -20.08 12.62 0.66
C SER A 117 -18.56 12.49 0.87
N ALA A 118 -17.91 13.53 1.41
CA ALA A 118 -16.49 13.52 1.72
C ALA A 118 -16.12 12.64 2.94
N SER A 119 -17.10 12.31 3.79
CA SER A 119 -16.89 11.57 5.05
C SER A 119 -16.29 10.18 4.81
N ALA A 120 -16.83 9.44 3.83
CA ALA A 120 -16.35 8.11 3.49
C ALA A 120 -14.89 8.12 2.97
N VAL A 121 -14.55 9.12 2.17
CA VAL A 121 -13.20 9.28 1.60
C VAL A 121 -12.20 9.65 2.69
N TRP A 122 -12.55 10.59 3.57
CA TRP A 122 -11.74 10.95 4.73
C TRP A 122 -11.51 9.73 5.62
N ARG A 123 -12.58 8.99 5.97
CA ARG A 123 -12.49 7.81 6.84
C ARG A 123 -11.60 6.74 6.24
N LYS A 124 -11.73 6.46 4.94
CA LYS A 124 -10.85 5.51 4.23
C LYS A 124 -9.37 5.82 4.41
N TYR A 125 -8.98 7.08 4.22
CA TYR A 125 -7.58 7.48 4.35
C TYR A 125 -7.14 7.56 5.82
N ALA A 126 -8.02 7.98 6.73
CA ALA A 126 -7.74 8.00 8.17
C ALA A 126 -7.53 6.57 8.71
N SER A 127 -8.30 5.58 8.24
CA SER A 127 -8.08 4.16 8.56
C SER A 127 -6.76 3.65 7.99
N THR A 128 -6.31 4.15 6.83
CA THR A 128 -4.98 3.80 6.28
C THR A 128 -3.86 4.29 7.20
N VAL A 129 -3.97 5.50 7.75
CA VAL A 129 -3.01 6.03 8.74
C VAL A 129 -3.06 5.23 10.03
N SER A 130 -4.26 4.89 10.51
CA SER A 130 -4.45 4.11 11.74
C SER A 130 -3.83 2.72 11.65
N ALA A 131 -4.05 2.03 10.54
CA ALA A 131 -3.43 0.74 10.27
C ALA A 131 -1.90 0.84 10.20
N TYR A 132 -1.37 1.91 9.61
CA TYR A 132 0.08 2.12 9.55
C TYR A 132 0.63 2.34 10.98
N ARG A 133 -0.08 3.08 11.82
CA ARG A 133 0.34 3.25 13.21
C ARG A 133 0.30 1.93 13.99
N ASP A 134 -0.77 1.14 13.86
CA ASP A 134 -0.94 -0.16 14.52
C ASP A 134 0.14 -1.16 14.07
N CYS A 135 0.39 -1.30 12.76
CA CYS A 135 1.41 -2.22 12.23
C CYS A 135 2.86 -1.87 12.67
N TYR A 136 3.16 -0.59 12.91
CA TYR A 136 4.51 -0.12 13.23
C TYR A 136 4.66 0.35 14.68
N GLY A 137 3.65 0.11 15.55
CA GLY A 137 3.70 0.48 16.97
C GLY A 137 3.90 1.98 17.21
N ILE A 138 3.35 2.85 16.36
CA ILE A 138 3.57 4.30 16.44
C ILE A 138 2.63 4.91 17.47
N THR A 139 3.18 5.39 18.58
CA THR A 139 2.45 6.04 19.67
C THR A 139 2.59 7.57 19.68
N GLY A 140 3.58 8.12 18.98
CA GLY A 140 3.85 9.56 18.98
C GLY A 140 2.79 10.42 18.28
N ALA A 141 2.81 11.72 18.59
CA ALA A 141 1.82 12.71 18.14
C ALA A 141 1.80 12.97 16.61
N LYS A 142 2.85 12.58 15.89
CA LYS A 142 2.86 12.70 14.42
C LYS A 142 2.08 11.52 13.82
N PRO A 143 1.11 11.72 12.91
CA PRO A 143 0.28 10.66 12.33
C PRO A 143 1.09 9.48 11.77
N LEU A 144 2.21 9.77 11.10
CA LEU A 144 3.09 8.76 10.50
C LEU A 144 4.37 8.52 11.33
N GLY A 145 4.36 8.92 12.60
CA GLY A 145 5.52 8.92 13.49
C GLY A 145 6.50 10.07 13.20
N ALA A 146 7.54 10.18 14.02
CA ALA A 146 8.69 10.99 13.63
C ALA A 146 9.22 10.44 12.31
N VAL A 147 9.38 11.29 11.30
CA VAL A 147 10.27 10.98 10.18
C VAL A 147 11.66 11.23 10.72
N PRO A 148 12.46 10.22 11.11
CA PRO A 148 13.83 10.52 11.49
C PRO A 148 14.56 10.67 10.15
N GLU A 149 15.19 11.81 9.90
CA GLU A 149 16.04 12.01 8.70
C GLU A 149 17.09 10.91 8.56
N ARG A 150 17.45 10.25 9.68
CA ARG A 150 18.32 9.06 9.72
C ARG A 150 17.63 7.74 9.32
N ARG A 151 16.32 7.57 9.54
CA ARG A 151 15.59 6.32 9.21
C ARG A 151 15.04 6.32 7.78
N ARG A 152 14.95 7.46 7.08
CA ARG A 152 14.67 7.47 5.62
C ARG A 152 15.73 6.70 4.82
N ARG A 153 16.98 6.71 5.28
CA ARG A 153 18.11 5.96 4.70
C ARG A 153 18.08 4.47 5.06
N ASN A 154 17.45 4.11 6.18
CA ASN A 154 17.46 2.76 6.74
C ASN A 154 16.09 2.05 6.67
N LEU A 155 15.07 2.67 6.06
CA LEU A 155 13.85 1.94 5.70
C LEU A 155 14.28 0.86 4.73
N THR A 156 14.09 -0.39 5.14
CA THR A 156 14.35 -1.50 4.24
C THR A 156 13.50 -1.32 2.98
N PRO A 157 13.92 -1.87 1.83
CA PRO A 157 13.10 -1.82 0.61
C PRO A 157 11.64 -2.28 0.82
N LEU A 158 11.40 -3.17 1.80
CA LEU A 158 10.09 -3.69 2.17
C LEU A 158 9.21 -2.69 2.95
N GLU A 159 9.80 -1.77 3.71
CA GLU A 159 9.06 -0.78 4.51
C GLU A 159 8.77 0.52 3.74
N ARG A 160 9.48 0.77 2.63
CA ARG A 160 9.31 1.99 1.81
C ARG A 160 7.92 2.10 1.19
N VAL A 161 7.36 0.99 0.72
CA VAL A 161 6.07 0.98 0.01
C VAL A 161 4.89 1.27 0.96
N PRO A 162 4.73 0.59 2.11
CA PRO A 162 3.69 0.92 3.08
C PRO A 162 3.76 2.36 3.57
N HIS A 163 4.97 2.85 3.86
CA HIS A 163 5.17 4.23 4.30
C HIS A 163 4.78 5.26 3.22
N SER A 164 5.12 4.99 1.95
CA SER A 164 4.70 5.84 0.83
C SER A 164 3.19 5.89 0.69
N ARG A 165 2.50 4.75 0.84
CA ARG A 165 1.03 4.66 0.76
C ARG A 165 0.36 5.42 1.90
N ALA A 166 0.85 5.28 3.13
CA ALA A 166 0.36 6.02 4.28
C ALA A 166 0.55 7.54 4.09
N ARG A 167 1.69 7.98 3.54
CA ARG A 167 1.95 9.39 3.19
C ARG A 167 0.99 9.90 2.10
N SER A 168 0.71 9.10 1.08
CA SER A 168 -0.27 9.45 0.04
C SER A 168 -1.68 9.55 0.62
N GLY A 169 -2.08 8.63 1.50
CA GLY A 169 -3.37 8.69 2.21
C GLY A 169 -3.49 9.97 3.04
N TRP A 170 -2.48 10.27 3.86
CA TRP A 170 -2.44 11.51 4.65
C TRP A 170 -2.55 12.78 3.79
N ARG A 171 -1.81 12.87 2.67
CA ARG A 171 -1.95 13.99 1.73
C ARG A 171 -3.36 14.15 1.17
N LYS A 172 -4.03 13.03 0.87
CA LYS A 172 -5.41 13.06 0.37
C LYS A 172 -6.41 13.50 1.43
N ILE A 173 -6.19 13.19 2.70
CA ILE A 173 -6.96 13.78 3.82
C ILE A 173 -6.83 15.29 3.80
N THR A 174 -5.59 15.80 3.74
CA THR A 174 -5.31 17.25 3.71
C THR A 174 -5.94 17.96 2.51
N LEU A 175 -6.05 17.28 1.35
CA LEU A 175 -6.69 17.82 0.15
C LEU A 175 -8.22 17.67 0.15
N THR A 176 -8.77 16.71 0.89
CA THR A 176 -10.23 16.51 1.03
C THR A 176 -10.83 17.50 2.01
N LEU A 177 -10.02 17.97 2.96
CA LEU A 177 -10.35 19.11 3.82
C LEU A 177 -10.16 20.40 3.01
N ARG A 178 -11.19 21.25 2.96
CA ARG A 178 -11.06 22.59 2.38
C ARG A 178 -9.94 23.37 3.10
N PRO A 179 -9.22 24.28 2.42
CA PRO A 179 -8.11 25.04 3.00
C PRO A 179 -8.52 25.94 4.19
N ASP A 180 -9.79 26.28 4.34
CA ASP A 180 -10.37 27.02 5.47
C ASP A 180 -10.42 26.21 6.79
N GLN A 181 -10.39 24.87 6.72
CA GLN A 181 -10.39 23.98 7.89
C GLN A 181 -8.97 23.67 8.42
N LEU A 182 -7.92 24.15 7.76
CA LEU A 182 -6.52 23.97 8.18
C LEU A 182 -6.02 25.11 9.10
N SER A 183 -6.87 26.10 9.38
CA SER A 183 -6.52 27.34 10.10
C SER A 183 -6.70 27.28 11.62
N PHE A 184 -6.34 26.16 12.26
CA PHE A 184 -6.08 26.16 13.70
C PHE A 184 -4.71 25.55 13.97
N ARG A 185 -3.71 26.43 14.00
CA ARG A 185 -2.35 26.17 14.46
C ARG A 185 -1.95 27.31 15.41
N VAL A 186 -2.03 27.04 16.70
CA VAL A 186 -1.09 27.54 17.71
C VAL A 186 -0.36 26.31 18.24
#